data_AF-A0A537KRI0-F1
#
_entry.id   AF-A0A537KRI0-F1
#
_cell.length_a   1.000
_cell.length_b   1.000
_cell.length_c   1.000
_cell.angle_alpha   90.00
_cell.angle_beta   90.00
_cell.angle_gamma   90.00
#
_symmetry.space_group_name_H-M   'P 1'
#
loop_
_entity.id
_entity.type
_entity.pdbx_description
1 polymer ?
#
loop_
_entity_poly.entity_id
_entity_poly.type
_entity_poly.pdbx_seq_one_letter_code
_entity_poly.pdbx_strand_id
1 'polypeptide(L)' 'MPQSVADLDIPAVVIDLDIVEANIKRAQDTLASHGLANRPHIKTHKIPALAIKQMEAGAIGITCQK' A
#
# COMPACT_ATOMS: atom_id res chain seq x y z
N MET A 1 -2.73 -21.97 10.22
CA MET A 1 -2.16 -20.66 9.82
C MET A 1 -0.91 -20.47 10.65
N PRO A 2 0.25 -20.14 10.07
CA PRO A 2 1.47 -19.85 10.83
C PRO A 2 1.18 -18.75 11.85
N GLN A 3 1.61 -18.94 13.10
CA GLN A 3 1.33 -18.01 14.19
C GLN A 3 2.30 -16.83 14.20
N SER A 4 3.48 -17.00 13.59
CA SER A 4 4.52 -15.99 13.47
C SER A 4 5.21 -16.03 12.11
N VAL A 5 5.97 -14.97 11.80
CA VAL A 5 6.82 -14.90 10.59
C VAL A 5 7.84 -16.05 10.55
N ALA A 6 8.31 -16.52 11.71
CA ALA A 6 9.29 -17.59 11.80
C ALA A 6 8.74 -18.98 11.41
N ASP A 7 7.42 -19.13 11.39
CA ASP A 7 6.75 -20.40 11.05
C ASP A 7 6.47 -20.54 9.54
N LEU A 8 6.91 -19.58 8.73
CA LEU A 8 6.70 -19.59 7.28
C LEU A 8 7.72 -20.48 6.59
N ASP A 9 7.25 -21.32 5.67
CA ASP A 9 8.12 -22.01 4.73
C ASP A 9 8.89 -20.99 3.88
N ILE A 10 10.20 -21.17 3.76
CA ILE A 10 11.09 -20.22 3.06
C ILE A 10 11.42 -20.72 1.64
N PRO A 11 11.50 -19.81 0.64
CA PRO A 11 11.42 -18.35 0.76
C PRO A 11 9.99 -17.81 0.82
N ALA A 12 9.78 -16.83 1.69
CA ALA A 12 8.51 -16.09 1.81
C ALA A 12 8.74 -14.58 1.70
N VAL A 13 7.81 -13.88 1.04
CA VAL A 13 7.75 -12.41 1.04
C VAL A 13 6.78 -11.97 2.13
N VAL A 14 7.28 -11.18 3.08
CA VAL A 14 6.49 -10.69 4.21
C VAL A 14 6.39 -9.17 4.11
N ILE A 15 5.18 -8.64 4.34
CA ILE A 15 4.89 -7.21 4.30
C ILE A 15 4.36 -6.81 5.67
N ASP A 16 5.02 -5.84 6.29
CA ASP A 16 4.56 -5.21 7.53
C ASP A 16 3.44 -4.21 7.20
N LEU A 17 2.24 -4.49 7.70
CA LEU A 17 1.06 -3.67 7.41
C LEU A 17 1.07 -2.32 8.14
N ASP A 18 1.66 -2.24 9.34
CA ASP A 18 1.74 -0.98 10.08
C ASP A 18 2.62 0.02 9.32
N ILE A 19 3.73 -0.48 8.75
CA ILE A 19 4.61 0.32 7.88
C ILE A 19 3.89 0.72 6.58
N VAL A 20 3.12 -0.18 5.98
CA VAL A 20 2.35 0.13 4.77
C VAL A 20 1.33 1.23 5.04
N GLU A 21 0.58 1.15 6.13
CA GLU A 21 -0.44 2.13 6.50
C GLU A 21 0.18 3.50 6.81
N ALA A 22 1.29 3.54 7.57
CA ALA A 22 2.04 4.77 7.81
C ALA A 22 2.54 5.41 6.49
N ASN A 23 3.01 4.59 5.55
CA ASN A 23 3.47 5.07 4.24
C ASN A 23 2.33 5.61 3.37
N ILE A 24 1.19 4.93 3.32
CA ILE A 24 -0.01 5.38 2.60
C ILE A 24 -0.44 6.73 3.16
N LYS A 25 -0.58 6.84 4.49
CA LYS A 25 -0.97 8.08 5.15
C LYS A 25 0.00 9.22 4.84
N ARG A 26 1.31 8.99 4.99
CA ARG A 26 2.34 10.01 4.72
C ARG A 26 2.28 10.52 3.29
N ALA A 27 2.17 9.62 2.31
CA ALA A 27 2.11 10.01 0.89
C ALA A 27 0.84 10.82 0.58
N GLN A 28 -0.30 10.38 1.12
CA GLN A 28 -1.56 11.06 0.94
C GLN A 28 -1.59 12.44 1.60
N ASP A 29 -1.15 12.55 2.85
CA ASP A 29 -1.09 13.81 3.59
C ASP A 29 -0.18 14.82 2.89
N THR A 30 0.96 14.35 2.35
CA THR A 30 1.89 15.20 1.60
C THR A 30 1.23 15.76 0.34
N LEU A 31 0.52 14.95 -0.44
CA LEU A 31 -0.14 15.43 -1.64
C LEU A 31 -1.33 16.34 -1.32
N ALA A 32 -2.10 16.00 -0.29
CA ALA A 32 -3.20 16.81 0.21
C ALA A 32 -2.74 18.19 0.70
N SER A 33 -1.59 18.28 1.40
CA SER A 33 -1.04 19.56 1.86
C SER A 33 -0.64 20.49 0.72
N HIS A 34 -0.37 19.94 -0.47
CA HIS A 34 -0.06 20.68 -1.69
C HIS A 34 -1.29 20.86 -2.60
N GLY A 35 -2.48 20.41 -2.19
CA GLY A 35 -3.71 20.49 -2.99
C GLY A 35 -3.69 19.59 -4.24
N LEU A 36 -2.85 18.56 -4.27
CA LEU A 36 -2.70 17.66 -5.42
C LEU A 36 -3.51 16.38 -5.24
N ALA A 37 -4.14 15.92 -6.33
CA ALA A 37 -4.79 14.61 -6.36
C ALA A 37 -3.75 13.48 -6.40
N ASN A 38 -3.94 12.47 -5.56
CA ASN A 38 -3.10 11.28 -5.54
C ASN A 38 -3.68 10.17 -6.43
N ARG A 39 -2.91 9.67 -7.39
CA ARG A 39 -3.27 8.51 -8.23
C ARG A 39 -2.14 7.46 -8.22
N PRO A 40 -2.01 6.69 -7.12
CA PRO A 40 -0.86 5.85 -6.87
C PRO A 40 -0.66 4.78 -7.94
N HIS A 41 0.59 4.47 -8.24
CA HIS A 41 0.94 3.45 -9.22
C HIS A 41 1.11 2.09 -8.53
N ILE A 42 0.24 1.13 -8.87
CA ILE A 42 0.18 -0.16 -8.15
C ILE A 42 1.14 -1.23 -8.68
N LYS A 43 2.06 -0.89 -9.62
CA LYS A 43 2.99 -1.87 -10.22
C LYS A 43 3.91 -2.51 -9.20
N THR A 44 4.17 -1.81 -8.10
CA THR A 44 5.10 -2.25 -7.06
C THR A 44 4.57 -3.46 -6.31
N HIS A 45 3.30 -3.45 -5.92
CA HIS A 45 2.71 -4.53 -5.12
C HIS A 45 1.77 -5.42 -5.93
N LYS A 46 1.04 -4.87 -6.91
CA LYS A 46 -0.01 -5.56 -7.69
C LYS A 46 -1.06 -6.30 -6.83
N ILE A 47 -1.22 -5.88 -5.57
CA ILE A 47 -2.18 -6.42 -4.59
C ILE A 47 -3.42 -5.50 -4.51
N PRO A 48 -4.64 -5.98 -4.81
CA PRO A 48 -5.87 -5.18 -4.73
C PRO A 48 -6.18 -4.60 -3.35
N ALA A 49 -5.95 -5.36 -2.28
CA ALA A 49 -6.25 -4.91 -0.91
C ALA A 49 -5.47 -3.63 -0.53
N LEU A 50 -4.21 -3.50 -0.99
CA LEU A 50 -3.42 -2.29 -0.75
C LEU A 50 -3.88 -1.11 -1.60
N ALA A 51 -4.34 -1.38 -2.83
CA ALA A 51 -4.94 -0.34 -3.68
C ALA A 51 -6.22 0.22 -3.06
N ILE A 52 -7.04 -0.64 -2.44
CA ILE A 52 -8.23 -0.23 -1.70
C ILE A 52 -7.85 0.66 -0.52
N LYS A 53 -6.89 0.25 0.32
CA LYS A 53 -6.39 1.07 1.44
C LYS A 53 -5.89 2.44 0.99
N GLN A 54 -5.23 2.53 -0.16
CA GLN A 54 -4.81 3.82 -0.74
C GLN A 54 -5.99 4.71 -1.12
N MET A 55 -7.04 4.14 -1.72
CA MET A 55 -8.26 4.88 -2.07
C MET A 55 -9.01 5.32 -0.81
N GLU A 56 -9.11 4.46 0.21
CA GLU A 56 -9.70 4.79 1.51
C GLU A 56 -8.98 5.94 2.22
N ALA A 57 -7.65 6.04 2.07
CA ALA A 57 -6.89 7.16 2.59
C ALA A 57 -7.16 8.49 1.85
N GLY A 58 -7.72 8.45 0.65
CA GLY A 58 -8.06 9.64 -0.15
C GLY A 58 -7.43 9.68 -1.54
N ALA A 59 -6.84 8.59 -2.02
CA ALA A 59 -6.39 8.52 -3.41
C ALA A 59 -7.58 8.47 -4.38
N ILE A 60 -7.42 9.09 -5.54
CA ILE A 60 -8.44 9.16 -6.60
C ILE A 60 -8.06 8.20 -7.72
N GLY A 61 -8.52 6.96 -7.58
CA GLY A 61 -8.22 5.85 -8.48
C GLY A 61 -6.76 5.39 -8.40
N ILE A 62 -6.33 4.63 -9.40
CA ILE A 62 -4.99 4.03 -9.46
C ILE A 62 -4.38 4.10 -10.87
N THR A 63 -3.06 3.99 -10.93
CA THR A 63 -2.28 3.86 -12.17
C THR A 63 -1.72 2.43 -12.29
N CYS A 64 -1.94 1.80 -13.45
CA CYS A 64 -1.56 0.41 -13.71
C CYS A 64 -0.48 0.30 -14.80
N GLN A 65 0.34 -0.74 -14.72
CA GLN A 65 1.29 -1.17 -15.75
C GLN A 65 1.27 -2.70 -15.77
N LYS A 66 1.36 -3.30 -16.97
CA LYS A 66 1.46 -4.75 -17.15
C LYS A 66 2.79 -5.26 -16.57
#